data_AF-D5WG78-F1
#
_entry.id   AF-D5WG78-F1
#
_cell.length_a   1.000
_cell.length_b   1.000
_cell.length_c   1.000
_cell.angle_alpha   90.00
_cell.angle_beta   90.00
_cell.angle_gamma   90.00
#
_symmetry.space_group_name_H-M   'P 1'
#
loop_
_entity.id
_entity.type
_entity.pdbx_description
1 polymer ?
#
loop_
_entity_poly.entity_id
_entity_poly.type
_entity_poly.pdbx_seq_one_letter_code
_entity_poly.pdbx_strand_id
1 'polypeptide(L)'
;MDATGHTERENVGDREPVLDVVDRVCELCFGLFMALTFVGTVSAVGAGADAGHKMFYTALGCNLAWGLADAVMYLVRTLVSRGRRMTVAHSVRSEPDAAAGVRALRDAMASWLKPLIGDTELESIRRRVAARPDLPQRAVFVRDDLIAAASIFVLVVAATFPVALPFVLFAHVPTALLVSRVLTIVMLFGSGVALGHYAGFRGWHAGLAMAVVGVLLTMAIIALGG
;
A
#
# COMPACT_ATOMS: atom_id res chain seq x y z
N MET A 1 -11.83 59.07 8.41
CA MET A 1 -10.66 58.91 9.29
C MET A 1 -11.23 58.37 10.59
N ASP A 2 -11.19 57.08 10.90
CA ASP A 2 -10.09 56.15 10.68
C ASP A 2 -10.52 54.76 10.19
N ALA A 3 -9.62 54.20 9.38
CA ALA A 3 -9.62 52.84 8.89
C ALA A 3 -8.89 51.94 9.88
N THR A 4 -9.41 50.73 10.08
CA THR A 4 -8.72 49.46 10.42
C THR A 4 -9.85 48.45 10.68
N GLY A 5 -10.26 47.63 9.71
CA GLY A 5 -9.42 46.67 9.02
C GLY A 5 -9.29 45.38 9.83
N HIS A 6 -10.41 44.84 10.34
CA HIS A 6 -10.46 43.45 10.80
C HIS A 6 -10.30 42.54 9.60
N THR A 7 -9.03 42.29 9.25
CA THR A 7 -8.65 41.26 8.29
C THR A 7 -8.81 39.95 9.04
N GLU A 8 -10.01 39.39 8.98
CA GLU A 8 -10.26 37.99 9.28
C GLU A 8 -9.51 37.20 8.19
N ARG A 9 -8.20 37.00 8.40
CA ARG A 9 -7.48 35.96 7.68
C ARG A 9 -8.06 34.66 8.18
N GLU A 10 -9.08 34.19 7.47
CA GLU A 10 -9.50 32.80 7.47
C GLU A 10 -8.26 31.94 7.58
N ASN A 11 -8.22 31.21 8.68
CA ASN A 11 -7.29 30.15 8.96
C ASN A 11 -7.40 29.17 7.79
N VAL A 12 -6.58 29.39 6.75
CA VAL A 12 -6.34 28.41 5.69
C VAL A 12 -5.73 27.24 6.43
N GLY A 13 -6.61 26.34 6.85
CA GLY A 13 -6.25 25.13 7.55
C GLY A 13 -5.12 24.51 6.77
N ASP A 14 -3.99 24.39 7.44
CA ASP A 14 -2.84 23.62 7.03
C ASP A 14 -3.33 22.18 6.89
N ARG A 15 -3.98 21.89 5.76
CA ARG A 15 -4.43 20.56 5.41
C ARG A 15 -3.14 19.81 5.14
N GLU A 16 -2.72 19.06 6.15
CA GLU A 16 -1.68 18.04 6.03
C GLU A 16 -1.89 17.34 4.67
N PRO A 17 -0.88 17.34 3.78
CA PRO A 17 -1.04 16.78 2.46
C PRO A 17 -1.60 15.37 2.58
N VAL A 18 -2.73 15.11 1.90
CA VAL A 18 -3.55 13.90 2.03
C VAL A 18 -2.77 12.59 1.87
N LEU A 19 -1.62 12.64 1.19
CA LEU A 19 -0.64 11.56 1.06
C LEU A 19 0.78 12.13 1.10
N ASP A 20 1.70 11.45 1.81
CA ASP A 20 3.14 11.68 1.74
C ASP A 20 3.63 11.49 0.29
N VAL A 21 4.69 12.18 -0.12
CA VAL A 21 5.22 12.12 -1.49
C VAL A 21 5.51 10.67 -1.90
N VAL A 22 6.00 9.87 -0.95
CA VAL A 22 6.23 8.43 -1.12
C VAL A 22 4.95 7.68 -1.45
N ASP A 23 3.87 7.95 -0.73
CA ASP A 23 2.59 7.27 -0.96
C ASP A 23 2.00 7.67 -2.31
N ARG A 24 2.16 8.92 -2.75
CA ARG A 24 1.73 9.36 -4.08
C ARG A 24 2.48 8.64 -5.21
N VAL A 25 3.80 8.51 -5.08
CA VAL A 25 4.61 7.78 -6.05
C VAL A 25 4.25 6.30 -6.04
N CYS A 26 4.02 5.72 -4.85
CA CYS A 26 3.58 4.33 -4.74
C CYS A 26 2.21 4.12 -5.39
N GLU A 27 1.26 5.03 -5.19
CA GLU A 27 -0.07 4.97 -5.79
C GLU A 27 -0.01 5.08 -7.31
N LEU A 28 0.84 5.98 -7.83
CA LEU A 28 1.09 6.09 -9.26
C LEU A 28 1.69 4.79 -9.83
N CYS A 29 2.67 4.20 -9.15
CA CYS A 29 3.26 2.92 -9.54
C CYS A 29 2.21 1.79 -9.52
N PHE A 30 1.34 1.72 -8.50
CA PHE A 30 0.24 0.75 -8.46
C PHE A 30 -0.70 0.91 -9.66
N GLY A 31 -1.08 2.15 -10.00
CA GLY A 31 -1.90 2.43 -11.19
C GLY A 31 -1.21 2.03 -12.50
N LEU A 32 0.09 2.31 -12.63
CA LEU A 32 0.88 1.93 -13.81
C LEU A 32 1.02 0.40 -13.94
N PHE A 33 1.24 -0.32 -12.84
CA PHE A 33 1.29 -1.79 -12.86
C PHE A 33 -0.06 -2.40 -13.20
N MET A 34 -1.16 -1.83 -12.70
CA MET A 34 -2.51 -2.23 -13.10
C MET A 34 -2.71 -2.08 -14.62
N ALA A 35 -2.33 -0.93 -15.18
CA ALA A 35 -2.42 -0.69 -16.63
C ALA A 35 -1.54 -1.64 -17.45
N LEU A 36 -0.27 -1.85 -17.03
CA LEU A 36 0.65 -2.79 -17.70
C LEU A 36 0.11 -4.22 -17.69
N THR A 37 -0.48 -4.64 -16.58
CA THR A 37 -1.07 -5.98 -16.43
C THR A 37 -2.29 -6.14 -17.34
N PHE A 38 -3.15 -5.13 -17.42
CA PHE A 38 -4.30 -5.12 -18.33
C PHE A 38 -3.87 -5.17 -19.81
N VAL A 39 -2.94 -4.30 -20.22
CA VAL A 39 -2.40 -4.27 -21.60
C VAL A 39 -1.71 -5.58 -21.96
N GLY A 40 -0.95 -6.17 -21.04
CA GLY A 40 -0.31 -7.47 -21.21
C GLY A 40 -1.33 -8.60 -21.38
N THR A 41 -2.40 -8.57 -20.60
CA THR A 41 -3.52 -9.54 -20.69
C THR A 41 -4.21 -9.43 -22.06
N VAL A 42 -4.57 -8.22 -22.50
CA VAL A 42 -5.22 -7.99 -23.80
C VAL A 42 -4.33 -8.41 -24.96
N SER A 43 -3.03 -8.14 -24.88
CA SER A 43 -2.05 -8.50 -25.92
C SER A 43 -1.83 -10.01 -26.03
N ALA A 44 -2.03 -10.77 -24.94
CA ALA A 44 -1.89 -12.23 -24.91
C ALA A 44 -3.08 -12.99 -25.54
N VAL A 45 -4.22 -12.32 -25.79
CA VAL A 45 -5.45 -12.95 -26.34
C VAL A 45 -5.42 -13.12 -27.87
N GLY A 46 -4.29 -12.82 -28.52
CA GLY A 46 -4.12 -13.02 -29.96
C GLY A 46 -3.99 -14.49 -30.42
N ALA A 47 -5.00 -14.95 -31.17
CA ALA A 47 -4.99 -16.07 -32.15
C ALA A 47 -5.08 -17.54 -31.66
N GLY A 48 -6.18 -18.22 -32.04
CA GLY A 48 -6.21 -19.65 -32.40
C GLY A 48 -6.91 -20.62 -31.43
N ALA A 49 -7.48 -21.69 -32.00
CA ALA A 49 -8.32 -22.73 -31.37
C ALA A 49 -7.62 -23.52 -30.24
N ASP A 50 -7.57 -22.93 -29.04
CA ASP A 50 -7.33 -23.63 -27.76
C ASP A 50 -7.71 -22.70 -26.58
N ALA A 51 -8.93 -22.16 -26.64
CA ALA A 51 -9.33 -20.98 -25.87
C ALA A 51 -9.24 -21.18 -24.35
N GLY A 52 -9.59 -22.35 -23.82
CA GLY A 52 -9.57 -22.63 -22.38
C GLY A 52 -8.15 -22.64 -21.78
N HIS A 53 -7.22 -23.38 -22.39
CA HIS A 53 -5.82 -23.42 -21.93
C HIS A 53 -5.12 -22.07 -22.09
N LYS A 54 -5.38 -21.35 -23.19
CA LYS A 54 -4.84 -19.99 -23.39
C LYS A 54 -5.36 -19.02 -22.34
N MET A 55 -6.66 -19.02 -22.06
CA MET A 55 -7.24 -18.17 -21.01
C MET A 55 -6.66 -18.49 -19.63
N PHE A 56 -6.43 -19.77 -19.32
CA PHE A 56 -5.77 -20.16 -18.07
C PHE A 56 -4.32 -19.69 -18.00
N TYR A 57 -3.50 -19.90 -19.04
CA TYR A 57 -2.12 -19.44 -19.06
C TYR A 57 -2.02 -17.91 -19.01
N THR A 58 -2.96 -17.20 -19.64
CA THR A 58 -3.07 -15.74 -19.55
C THR A 58 -3.45 -15.30 -18.13
N ALA A 59 -4.44 -15.94 -17.51
CA ALA A 59 -4.86 -15.63 -16.14
C ALA A 59 -3.74 -15.94 -15.12
N LEU A 60 -3.04 -17.07 -15.30
CA LEU A 60 -1.91 -17.48 -14.48
C LEU A 60 -0.72 -16.53 -14.66
N GLY A 61 -0.37 -16.17 -15.90
CA GLY A 61 0.70 -15.21 -16.18
C GLY A 61 0.42 -13.83 -15.60
N CYS A 62 -0.83 -13.36 -15.71
CA CYS A 62 -1.31 -12.13 -15.09
C CYS A 62 -1.17 -12.17 -13.56
N ASN A 63 -1.59 -13.28 -12.94
CA ASN A 63 -1.49 -13.51 -11.50
C ASN A 63 -0.02 -13.49 -11.00
N LEU A 64 0.88 -14.20 -11.69
CA LEU A 64 2.31 -14.19 -11.34
C LEU A 64 2.93 -12.81 -11.52
N ALA A 65 2.62 -12.10 -12.61
CA ALA A 65 3.12 -10.75 -12.86
C ALA A 65 2.64 -9.78 -11.77
N TRP A 66 1.38 -9.89 -11.35
CA TRP A 66 0.82 -9.09 -10.27
C TRP A 66 1.51 -9.36 -8.93
N GLY A 67 1.67 -10.62 -8.55
CA GLY A 67 2.40 -10.98 -7.33
C GLY A 67 3.85 -10.47 -7.32
N LEU A 68 4.51 -10.46 -8.48
CA LEU A 68 5.86 -9.92 -8.62
C LEU A 68 5.87 -8.39 -8.43
N ALA A 69 4.92 -7.67 -9.01
CA ALA A 69 4.78 -6.23 -8.83
C ALA A 69 4.58 -5.86 -7.36
N ASP A 70 3.73 -6.60 -6.64
CA ASP A 70 3.49 -6.40 -5.19
C ASP A 70 4.76 -6.65 -4.36
N ALA A 71 5.52 -7.71 -4.67
CA ALA A 71 6.78 -8.01 -3.99
C ALA A 71 7.84 -6.92 -4.22
N VAL A 72 7.95 -6.41 -5.45
CA VAL A 72 8.85 -5.28 -5.78
C VAL A 72 8.40 -4.01 -5.06
N MET A 73 7.10 -3.70 -5.06
CA MET A 73 6.57 -2.52 -4.38
C MET A 73 6.77 -2.58 -2.87
N TYR A 74 6.68 -3.77 -2.26
CA TYR A 74 7.05 -3.97 -0.87
C TYR A 74 8.52 -3.62 -0.60
N LEU A 75 9.44 -4.08 -1.47
CA LEU A 75 10.87 -3.75 -1.34
C LEU A 75 11.10 -2.25 -1.49
N VAL A 76 10.48 -1.61 -2.47
CA VAL A 76 10.57 -0.16 -2.67
C VAL A 76 10.07 0.59 -1.43
N ARG A 77 8.89 0.24 -0.91
CA ARG A 77 8.33 0.85 0.32
C ARG A 77 9.23 0.64 1.53
N THR A 78 9.82 -0.55 1.66
CA THR A 78 10.76 -0.87 2.74
C THR A 78 12.04 -0.05 2.64
N LEU A 79 12.60 0.08 1.43
CA LEU A 79 13.79 0.87 1.19
C LEU A 79 13.54 2.36 1.45
N VAL A 80 12.43 2.89 0.94
CA VAL A 80 12.08 4.31 1.12
C VAL A 80 11.78 4.63 2.58
N SER A 81 11.02 3.78 3.28
CA SER A 81 10.75 3.99 4.72
C SER A 81 12.03 3.93 5.57
N ARG A 82 12.95 3.01 5.25
CA ARG A 82 14.26 2.94 5.89
C ARG A 82 15.11 4.18 5.57
N GLY A 83 15.11 4.63 4.31
CA GLY A 83 15.77 5.86 3.88
C GLY A 83 15.24 7.08 4.63
N ARG A 84 13.91 7.25 4.72
CA ARG A 84 13.27 8.36 5.45
C ARG A 84 13.67 8.37 6.93
N ARG A 85 13.69 7.22 7.60
CA ARG A 85 14.16 7.09 8.99
C ARG A 85 15.62 7.51 9.15
N MET A 86 16.47 7.16 8.18
CA MET A 86 17.88 7.55 8.19
C MET A 86 18.05 9.06 7.93
N THR A 87 17.30 9.64 6.99
CA THR A 87 17.33 11.09 6.72
C THR A 87 16.98 11.90 7.98
N VAL A 88 15.95 11.48 8.72
CA VAL A 88 15.59 12.12 10.01
C VAL A 88 16.72 11.97 11.03
N ALA A 89 17.33 10.79 11.14
CA ALA A 89 18.44 10.59 12.08
C ALA A 89 19.67 11.44 11.72
N HIS A 90 19.97 11.59 10.42
CA HIS A 90 21.06 12.44 9.94
C HIS A 90 20.74 13.94 10.08
N SER A 91 19.49 14.38 9.85
CA SER A 91 19.10 15.78 10.05
C SER A 91 19.22 16.19 11.52
N VAL A 92 18.77 15.32 12.44
CA VAL A 92 18.91 15.53 13.88
C VAL A 92 20.38 15.61 14.33
N ARG A 93 21.29 14.89 13.65
CA ARG A 93 22.74 14.93 13.93
C ARG A 93 23.43 16.14 13.32
N SER A 94 22.99 16.59 12.16
CA SER A 94 23.63 17.66 11.38
C SER A 94 23.22 19.06 11.84
N GLU A 95 22.16 19.16 12.63
CA GLU A 95 21.63 20.44 13.09
C GLU A 95 22.56 21.09 14.14
N PRO A 96 23.00 22.35 13.90
CA PRO A 96 23.92 23.05 14.79
C PRO A 96 23.30 23.49 16.13
N ASP A 97 21.98 23.64 16.20
CA ASP A 97 21.25 24.08 17.39
C ASP A 97 20.45 22.94 18.03
N ALA A 98 20.56 22.80 19.36
CA ALA A 98 19.81 21.82 20.13
C ALA A 98 18.29 22.02 19.98
N ALA A 99 17.82 23.27 19.96
CA ALA A 99 16.39 23.55 19.81
C ALA A 99 15.87 23.17 18.41
N ALA A 100 16.68 23.37 17.36
CA ALA A 100 16.34 22.94 16.00
C ALA A 100 16.32 21.41 15.86
N GLY A 101 17.25 20.69 16.51
CA GLY A 101 17.25 19.23 16.55
C GLY A 101 16.05 18.63 17.29
N VAL A 102 15.62 19.26 18.39
CA VAL A 102 14.39 18.88 19.12
C VAL A 102 13.14 19.09 18.27
N ARG A 103 13.05 20.20 17.53
CA ARG A 103 11.94 20.44 16.58
C ARG A 103 11.90 19.39 15.47
N ALA A 104 13.03 19.09 14.83
CA ALA A 104 13.11 18.07 13.79
C ALA A 104 12.70 16.67 14.29
N LEU A 105 13.08 16.34 15.53
CA LEU A 105 12.67 15.08 16.16
C LEU A 105 11.17 15.07 16.46
N ARG A 106 10.62 16.18 16.97
CA ARG A 106 9.19 16.38 17.25
C ARG A 106 8.34 16.31 15.98
N ASP A 107 8.82 16.83 14.87
CA ASP A 107 8.10 16.83 13.60
C ASP A 107 8.07 15.45 12.94
N ALA A 108 9.11 14.63 13.16
CA ALA A 108 9.18 13.27 12.66
C ALA A 108 8.34 12.26 13.46
N MET A 109 7.81 12.63 14.62
CA MET A 109 6.96 11.77 15.45
C MET A 109 5.55 11.64 14.89
N ALA A 110 4.86 10.56 15.26
CA ALA A 110 3.42 10.51 15.04
C ALA A 110 2.72 11.64 15.81
N SER A 111 1.69 12.24 15.20
CA SER A 111 0.97 13.40 15.73
C SER A 111 0.43 13.18 17.15
N TRP A 112 -0.07 11.97 17.44
CA TRP A 112 -0.59 11.62 18.76
C TRP A 112 0.48 11.57 19.87
N LEU A 113 1.76 11.37 19.52
CA LEU A 113 2.89 11.36 20.47
C LEU A 113 3.43 12.76 20.77
N LYS A 114 3.25 13.73 19.86
CA LYS A 114 3.75 15.10 20.03
C LYS A 114 3.32 15.76 21.36
N PRO A 115 2.03 15.72 21.78
CA PRO A 115 1.62 16.35 23.04
C PRO A 115 2.05 15.59 24.30
N LEU A 116 2.41 14.31 24.17
CA LEU A 116 2.77 13.45 25.31
C LEU A 116 4.23 13.60 25.75
N ILE A 117 5.11 14.02 24.84
CA ILE A 117 6.56 14.02 25.05
C ILE A 117 7.09 15.45 25.20
N GLY A 118 7.77 15.69 26.32
CA GLY A 118 8.37 16.98 26.65
C GLY A 118 9.69 17.24 25.90
N ASP A 119 10.09 18.51 25.83
CA ASP A 119 11.33 18.92 25.16
C ASP A 119 12.59 18.33 25.82
N THR A 120 12.55 18.10 27.14
CA THR A 120 13.64 17.47 27.90
C THR A 120 13.87 16.01 27.52
N GLU A 121 12.80 15.27 27.26
CA GLU A 121 12.85 13.88 26.81
C GLU A 121 13.34 13.80 25.36
N LEU A 122 12.84 14.67 24.49
CA LEU A 122 13.31 14.82 23.11
C LEU A 122 14.81 15.16 23.05
N GLU A 123 15.28 16.05 23.93
CA GLU A 123 16.70 16.41 24.02
C GLU A 123 17.57 15.23 24.49
N SER A 124 17.06 14.40 25.41
CA SER A 124 17.72 13.15 25.80
C SER A 124 17.86 12.19 24.60
N ILE A 125 16.79 12.05 23.82
CA ILE A 125 16.79 11.21 22.61
C ILE A 125 17.76 11.79 21.57
N ARG A 126 17.73 13.10 21.31
CA ARG A 126 18.65 13.80 20.40
C ARG A 126 20.12 13.52 20.75
N ARG A 127 20.49 13.66 22.03
CA ARG A 127 21.85 13.38 22.50
C ARG A 127 22.26 11.93 22.28
N ARG A 128 21.37 10.97 22.53
CA ARG A 128 21.63 9.54 22.28
C ARG A 128 21.79 9.23 20.80
N VAL A 129 21.02 9.87 19.93
CA VAL A 129 21.15 9.74 18.47
C VAL A 129 22.47 10.35 17.99
N ALA A 130 22.83 11.54 18.46
CA ALA A 130 24.08 12.21 18.09
C ALA A 130 25.33 11.46 18.56
N ALA A 131 25.27 10.81 19.72
CA ALA A 131 26.36 10.02 20.28
C ALA A 131 26.52 8.64 19.62
N ARG A 132 25.63 8.24 18.70
CA ARG A 132 25.67 6.92 18.06
C ARG A 132 26.68 6.91 16.89
N PRO A 133 27.80 6.16 16.98
CA PRO A 133 28.85 6.19 15.96
C PRO A 133 28.46 5.48 14.65
N ASP A 134 27.53 4.53 14.73
CA ASP A 134 27.21 3.50 13.72
C ASP A 134 25.87 3.78 13.00
N LEU A 135 25.61 5.04 12.65
CA LEU A 135 24.47 5.39 11.79
C LEU A 135 24.77 4.99 10.32
N PRO A 136 24.03 4.03 9.73
CA PRO A 136 24.28 3.63 8.35
C PRO A 136 24.07 4.81 7.39
N GLN A 137 24.99 4.99 6.44
CA GLN A 137 24.93 6.10 5.46
C GLN A 137 23.91 5.87 4.34
N ARG A 138 23.53 4.62 4.07
CA ARG A 138 22.60 4.27 2.99
C ARG A 138 21.60 3.21 3.46
N ALA A 139 20.36 3.34 3.01
CA ALA A 139 19.39 2.26 3.13
C ALA A 139 19.82 1.14 2.19
N VAL A 140 20.04 -0.05 2.75
CA VAL A 140 20.40 -1.26 2.01
C VAL A 140 19.37 -2.34 2.30
N PHE A 141 19.13 -3.18 1.31
CA PHE A 141 18.32 -4.39 1.48
C PHE A 141 19.04 -5.39 2.39
N VAL A 142 18.30 -5.98 3.31
CA VAL A 142 18.76 -7.14 4.09
C VAL A 142 18.03 -8.39 3.63
N ARG A 143 18.55 -9.57 3.99
CA ARG A 143 17.97 -10.86 3.59
C ARG A 143 16.49 -10.97 3.99
N ASP A 144 16.15 -10.47 5.17
CA ASP A 144 14.77 -10.51 5.67
C ASP A 144 13.81 -9.71 4.79
N ASP A 145 14.27 -8.61 4.16
CA ASP A 145 13.44 -7.83 3.23
C ASP A 145 13.11 -8.66 1.98
N LEU A 146 14.07 -9.44 1.47
CA LEU A 146 13.87 -10.34 0.33
C LEU A 146 12.98 -11.53 0.67
N ILE A 147 13.13 -12.09 1.87
CA ILE A 147 12.27 -13.18 2.36
C ILE A 147 10.83 -12.69 2.52
N ALA A 148 10.64 -11.49 3.07
CA ALA A 148 9.32 -10.88 3.18
C ALA A 148 8.70 -10.58 1.81
N ALA A 149 9.48 -10.07 0.85
CA ALA A 149 9.03 -9.88 -0.53
C ALA A 149 8.62 -11.20 -1.20
N ALA A 150 9.41 -12.26 -1.03
CA ALA A 150 9.07 -13.60 -1.53
C ALA A 150 7.80 -14.16 -0.85
N SER A 151 7.63 -13.89 0.44
CA SER A 151 6.43 -14.30 1.18
C SER A 151 5.19 -13.59 0.66
N ILE A 152 5.29 -12.29 0.35
CA ILE A 152 4.21 -11.52 -0.27
C ILE A 152 3.89 -12.07 -1.67
N PHE A 153 4.91 -12.33 -2.50
CA PHE A 153 4.72 -12.95 -3.80
C PHE A 153 3.92 -14.25 -3.70
N VAL A 154 4.36 -15.18 -2.85
CA VAL A 154 3.71 -16.48 -2.65
C VAL A 154 2.29 -16.30 -2.11
N LEU A 155 2.09 -15.39 -1.15
CA LEU A 155 0.79 -15.11 -0.57
C LEU A 155 -0.18 -14.58 -1.62
N VAL A 156 0.24 -13.60 -2.44
CA VAL A 156 -0.59 -12.99 -3.47
C VAL A 156 -0.97 -14.03 -4.52
N VAL A 157 -0.01 -14.81 -5.01
CA VAL A 157 -0.27 -15.88 -5.99
C VAL A 157 -1.21 -16.94 -5.42
N ALA A 158 -0.95 -17.41 -4.19
CA ALA A 158 -1.79 -18.42 -3.53
C ALA A 158 -3.21 -17.91 -3.24
N ALA A 159 -3.37 -16.63 -2.90
CA ALA A 159 -4.68 -16.04 -2.61
C ALA A 159 -5.51 -15.83 -3.88
N THR A 160 -4.87 -15.58 -5.02
CA THR A 160 -5.55 -15.29 -6.29
C THR A 160 -5.73 -16.54 -7.17
N PHE A 161 -4.96 -17.61 -6.93
CA PHE A 161 -5.07 -18.88 -7.64
C PHE A 161 -6.47 -19.53 -7.55
N PRO A 162 -7.13 -19.61 -6.37
CA PRO A 162 -8.49 -20.16 -6.27
C PRO A 162 -9.49 -19.42 -7.16
N VAL A 163 -9.33 -18.11 -7.33
CA VAL A 163 -10.20 -17.27 -8.17
C VAL A 163 -10.04 -17.57 -9.66
N ALA A 164 -8.85 -18.01 -10.09
CA ALA A 164 -8.56 -18.42 -11.47
C ALA A 164 -8.95 -19.89 -11.77
N LEU A 165 -9.07 -20.73 -10.73
CA LEU A 165 -9.38 -22.16 -10.86
C LEU A 165 -10.67 -22.48 -11.65
N PRO A 166 -11.79 -21.73 -11.51
CA PRO A 166 -13.02 -21.99 -12.25
C PRO A 166 -12.85 -21.98 -13.78
N PHE A 167 -11.89 -21.22 -14.32
CA PHE A 167 -11.65 -21.17 -15.77
C PHE A 167 -11.04 -22.46 -16.34
N VAL A 168 -10.45 -23.30 -15.49
CA VAL A 168 -9.96 -24.64 -15.88
C VAL A 168 -11.03 -25.70 -15.67
N LEU A 169 -11.83 -25.55 -14.60
CA LEU A 169 -12.83 -26.54 -14.22
C LEU A 169 -14.11 -26.47 -15.07
N PHE A 170 -14.47 -25.28 -15.56
CA PHE A 170 -15.71 -25.07 -16.31
C PHE A 170 -15.42 -24.68 -17.77
N ALA A 171 -15.88 -25.50 -18.71
CA ALA A 171 -15.82 -25.18 -20.15
C ALA A 171 -16.77 -24.02 -20.54
N HIS A 172 -17.86 -23.84 -19.79
CA HIS A 172 -18.81 -22.74 -20.00
C HIS A 172 -18.30 -21.45 -19.34
N VAL A 173 -17.80 -20.52 -20.16
CA VAL A 173 -17.23 -19.23 -19.73
C VAL A 173 -18.17 -18.43 -18.80
N PRO A 174 -19.48 -18.28 -19.07
CA PRO A 174 -20.35 -17.52 -18.16
C PRO A 174 -20.46 -18.14 -16.76
N THR A 175 -20.45 -19.47 -16.68
CA THR A 175 -20.47 -20.20 -15.41
C THR A 175 -19.16 -20.04 -14.66
N ALA A 176 -18.01 -20.14 -15.35
CA ALA A 176 -16.69 -19.92 -14.78
C ALA A 176 -16.57 -18.51 -14.17
N LEU A 177 -17.05 -17.48 -14.89
CA LEU A 177 -17.08 -16.09 -14.44
C LEU A 177 -17.95 -15.90 -13.19
N LEU A 178 -19.14 -16.49 -13.17
CA LEU A 178 -20.03 -16.39 -12.01
C LEU A 178 -19.38 -17.02 -10.76
N VAL A 179 -18.83 -18.23 -10.90
CA VAL A 179 -18.17 -18.93 -9.79
C VAL A 179 -16.96 -18.16 -9.29
N SER A 180 -16.13 -17.63 -10.20
CA SER A 180 -14.97 -16.80 -9.87
C SER A 180 -15.35 -15.52 -9.11
N ARG A 181 -16.41 -14.83 -9.54
CA ARG A 181 -16.94 -13.63 -8.87
C ARG A 181 -17.45 -13.95 -7.47
N VAL A 182 -18.27 -15.00 -7.32
CA VAL A 182 -18.77 -15.43 -6.00
C VAL A 182 -17.61 -15.77 -5.06
N LEU A 183 -16.62 -16.53 -5.55
CA LEU A 183 -15.45 -16.90 -4.76
C LEU A 183 -14.66 -15.67 -4.31
N THR A 184 -14.48 -14.70 -5.20
CA THR A 184 -13.81 -13.42 -4.88
C THR A 184 -14.52 -12.68 -3.76
N ILE A 185 -15.85 -12.57 -3.83
CA ILE A 185 -16.64 -11.91 -2.77
C ILE A 185 -16.53 -12.64 -1.43
N VAL A 186 -16.55 -13.98 -1.43
CA VAL A 186 -16.38 -14.78 -0.22
C VAL A 186 -14.98 -14.57 0.38
N MET A 187 -13.93 -14.55 -0.44
CA MET A 187 -12.56 -14.32 0.01
C MET A 187 -12.35 -12.89 0.53
N LEU A 188 -12.96 -11.87 -0.12
CA LEU A 188 -12.96 -10.49 0.36
C LEU A 188 -13.68 -10.38 1.71
N PHE A 189 -14.83 -11.04 1.86
CA PHE A 189 -15.56 -11.09 3.12
C PHE A 189 -14.69 -11.68 4.24
N GLY A 190 -14.11 -12.86 4.03
CA GLY A 190 -13.24 -13.52 5.02
C GLY A 190 -12.02 -12.68 5.39
N SER A 191 -11.38 -12.07 4.39
CA SER A 191 -10.25 -11.16 4.60
C SER A 191 -10.65 -9.91 5.40
N GLY A 192 -11.82 -9.34 5.10
CA GLY A 192 -12.38 -8.21 5.84
C GLY A 192 -12.73 -8.56 7.30
N VAL A 193 -13.22 -9.78 7.57
CA VAL A 193 -13.46 -10.26 8.94
C VAL A 193 -12.15 -10.37 9.72
N ALA A 194 -11.12 -10.97 9.12
CA ALA A 194 -9.81 -11.09 9.74
C ALA A 194 -9.18 -9.72 10.03
N LEU A 195 -9.25 -8.80 9.06
CA LEU A 195 -8.74 -7.43 9.22
C LEU A 195 -9.51 -6.66 10.30
N GLY A 196 -10.83 -6.78 10.31
CA GLY A 196 -11.68 -6.13 11.32
C GLY A 196 -11.37 -6.62 12.73
N HIS A 197 -11.12 -7.91 12.91
CA HIS A 197 -10.71 -8.46 14.20
C HIS A 197 -9.34 -7.93 14.64
N TYR A 198 -8.37 -7.85 13.73
CA TYR A 198 -7.03 -7.31 14.02
C TYR A 198 -7.07 -5.82 14.39
N ALA A 199 -7.94 -5.04 13.74
CA ALA A 199 -8.10 -3.61 13.99
C ALA A 199 -8.98 -3.28 15.22
N GLY A 200 -9.47 -4.29 15.96
CA GLY A 200 -10.33 -4.10 17.13
C GLY A 200 -11.79 -3.74 16.81
N PHE A 201 -12.19 -3.81 15.54
CA PHE A 201 -13.58 -3.64 15.12
C PHE A 201 -14.37 -4.96 15.22
N ARG A 202 -15.71 -4.87 15.13
CA ARG A 202 -16.57 -6.06 14.99
C ARG A 202 -16.30 -6.69 13.61
N GLY A 203 -15.49 -7.75 13.56
CA GLY A 203 -15.01 -8.40 12.33
C GLY A 203 -16.09 -8.60 11.26
N TRP A 204 -17.30 -9.03 11.63
CA TRP A 204 -18.42 -9.21 10.69
C TRP A 204 -18.79 -7.94 9.90
N HIS A 205 -18.73 -6.75 10.52
CA HIS A 205 -19.07 -5.48 9.85
C HIS A 205 -18.00 -5.11 8.81
N ALA A 206 -16.71 -5.30 9.15
CA ALA A 206 -15.61 -5.08 8.23
C ALA A 206 -15.65 -6.06 7.06
N GLY A 207 -15.96 -7.33 7.31
CA GLY A 207 -16.20 -8.33 6.26
C GLY A 207 -17.32 -7.92 5.31
N LEU A 208 -18.48 -7.51 5.86
CA LEU A 208 -19.62 -7.08 5.04
C LEU A 208 -19.28 -5.82 4.21
N ALA A 209 -18.59 -4.84 4.80
CA ALA A 209 -18.15 -3.65 4.10
C ALA A 209 -17.22 -4.00 2.93
N MET A 210 -16.24 -4.89 3.14
CA MET A 210 -15.32 -5.35 2.08
C MET A 210 -16.05 -6.11 0.97
N ALA A 211 -17.03 -6.94 1.32
CA ALA A 211 -17.87 -7.62 0.33
C ALA A 211 -18.69 -6.64 -0.51
N VAL A 212 -19.31 -5.62 0.11
CA VAL A 212 -20.06 -4.57 -0.59
C VAL A 212 -19.16 -3.79 -1.53
N VAL A 213 -17.96 -3.39 -1.09
CA VAL A 213 -16.96 -2.74 -1.96
C VAL A 213 -16.60 -3.64 -3.14
N GLY A 214 -16.35 -4.93 -2.91
CA GLY A 214 -16.07 -5.89 -3.98
C GLY A 214 -17.20 -6.01 -5.00
N VAL A 215 -18.46 -6.04 -4.54
CA VAL A 215 -19.65 -6.05 -5.42
C VAL A 215 -19.74 -4.77 -6.24
N LEU A 216 -19.59 -3.60 -5.60
CA LEU A 216 -19.65 -2.30 -6.29
C LEU A 216 -18.56 -2.18 -7.36
N LEU A 217 -17.33 -2.59 -7.05
CA LEU A 217 -16.23 -2.61 -8.00
C LEU A 217 -16.51 -3.57 -9.16
N THR A 218 -17.03 -4.76 -8.87
CA THR A 218 -17.41 -5.73 -9.91
C THR A 218 -18.48 -5.14 -10.84
N MET A 219 -19.50 -4.48 -10.29
CA MET A 219 -20.55 -3.84 -11.07
C MET A 219 -20.02 -2.68 -11.91
N ALA A 220 -19.11 -1.88 -11.37
CA ALA A 220 -18.46 -0.80 -12.12
C ALA A 220 -17.64 -1.35 -13.30
N ILE A 221 -16.86 -2.41 -13.09
CA ILE A 221 -16.08 -3.07 -14.15
C ILE A 221 -17.00 -3.57 -15.28
N ILE A 222 -18.11 -4.23 -14.92
CA ILE A 222 -19.10 -4.70 -15.91
C ILE A 222 -19.70 -3.52 -16.69
N ALA A 223 -20.06 -2.43 -16.00
CA ALA A 223 -20.62 -1.23 -16.64
C ALA A 223 -19.63 -0.54 -17.59
N LEU A 224 -18.33 -0.63 -17.31
CA LEU A 224 -17.26 -0.09 -18.16
C LEU A 224 -16.85 -1.02 -19.32
N GLY A 225 -17.52 -2.18 -19.49
CA GLY A 225 -17.33 -3.07 -20.64
C GLY A 225 -16.47 -4.31 -20.37
N GLY A 226 -16.31 -4.72 -19.11
CA GLY A 226 -15.66 -5.97 -18.70
C GLY A 226 -16.60 -7.16 -18.47
#